data_AF-A0A814VMJ8-F1
#
_entry.id   AF-A0A814VMJ8-F1
#
_cell.length_a   1.000
_cell.length_b   1.000
_cell.length_c   1.000
_cell.angle_alpha   90.00
_cell.angle_beta   90.00
_cell.angle_gamma   90.00
#
_symmetry.space_group_name_H-M   'P 1'
#
loop_
_entity.id
_entity.type
_entity.pdbx_description
1 polymer ?
#
loop_
_entity_poly.entity_id
_entity_poly.type
_entity_poly.pdbx_seq_one_letter_code
_entity_poly.pdbx_strand_id
1 'polypeptide(L)'
;MTGTTHVNTKTLPPNMFDLRHDDFYTFVEMHVGVLQAKILQFQLISDATIFIECHDPTEILQYNSEKLTDLKQKACLITNNGACIILPGIVASFKMLKKCLLKKIEEDNKRNRNNMVNSSAPVAASVTNRAKSIDDHRNHITTTISQWFRTHRDEMNLKQDALLEENKDYHIEFKNVNNSNESAAVICGCGTKATLSRVNNTGYYQ
;
A
#
# COMPACT_ATOMS: atom_id res chain seq x y z
N MET A 1 11.41 25.97 14.34
CA MET A 1 11.23 25.07 15.49
C MET A 1 10.37 23.89 15.06
N THR A 2 10.98 22.74 14.75
CA THR A 2 10.27 21.52 14.34
C THR A 2 9.93 20.69 15.58
N GLY A 3 8.79 20.98 16.19
CA GLY A 3 8.28 20.13 17.27
C GLY A 3 7.89 18.75 16.73
N THR A 4 8.59 17.70 17.14
CA THR A 4 8.22 16.31 16.87
C THR A 4 6.93 15.99 17.61
N THR A 5 5.79 16.14 16.96
CA THR A 5 4.51 15.70 17.51
C THR A 5 4.52 14.18 17.65
N HIS A 6 4.48 13.72 18.90
CA HIS A 6 4.43 12.30 19.23
C HIS A 6 3.08 11.72 18.79
N VAL A 7 3.10 10.89 17.75
CA VAL A 7 1.90 10.24 17.22
C VAL A 7 1.56 9.02 18.06
N ASN A 8 0.36 8.97 18.63
CA ASN A 8 -0.14 7.83 19.40
C ASN A 8 -0.92 6.87 18.48
N THR A 9 -0.39 5.68 18.24
CA THR A 9 -1.03 4.63 17.42
C THR A 9 -1.90 3.68 18.24
N LYS A 10 -1.93 3.81 19.57
CA LYS A 10 -2.66 2.89 20.47
C LYS A 10 -4.18 2.94 20.32
N THR A 11 -4.70 4.04 19.79
CA THR A 11 -6.14 4.23 19.57
C THR A 11 -6.61 3.60 18.26
N LEU A 12 -5.68 3.19 17.39
CA LEU A 12 -6.03 2.58 16.11
C LEU A 12 -6.45 1.11 16.29
N PRO A 13 -7.51 0.65 15.62
CA PRO A 13 -7.92 -0.74 15.66
C PRO A 13 -6.85 -1.64 15.03
N PRO A 14 -6.69 -2.88 15.52
CA PRO A 14 -5.63 -3.78 15.06
C PRO A 14 -5.81 -4.24 13.60
N ASN A 15 -7.04 -4.29 13.11
CA ASN A 15 -7.44 -4.73 11.77
C ASN A 15 -7.74 -3.55 10.81
N MET A 16 -7.22 -2.35 11.08
CA MET A 16 -7.60 -1.16 10.31
C MET A 16 -7.27 -1.25 8.80
N PHE A 17 -6.25 -2.04 8.43
CA PHE A 17 -5.87 -2.28 7.04
C PHE A 17 -6.75 -3.32 6.34
N ASP A 18 -7.61 -4.01 7.08
CA ASP A 18 -8.58 -4.97 6.54
C ASP A 18 -9.96 -4.32 6.33
N LEU A 19 -10.18 -3.12 6.87
CA LEU A 19 -11.45 -2.39 6.72
C LEU A 19 -11.62 -1.93 5.27
N ARG A 20 -12.85 -2.08 4.75
CA ARG A 20 -13.22 -1.70 3.38
C ARG A 20 -14.55 -0.95 3.39
N HIS A 21 -14.72 -0.04 2.44
CA HIS A 21 -15.96 0.70 2.19
C HIS A 21 -16.55 1.29 3.48
N ASP A 22 -17.78 0.92 3.83
CA ASP A 22 -18.54 1.48 4.95
C ASP A 22 -17.82 1.32 6.30
N ASP A 23 -17.13 0.19 6.53
CA ASP A 23 -16.36 -0.03 7.76
C ASP A 23 -15.16 0.93 7.84
N PHE A 24 -14.52 1.18 6.70
CA PHE A 24 -13.43 2.15 6.61
C PHE A 24 -13.95 3.58 6.82
N TYR A 25 -15.07 3.96 6.20
CA TYR A 25 -15.68 5.28 6.38
C TYR A 25 -16.10 5.51 7.82
N THR A 26 -16.69 4.51 8.47
CA THR A 26 -17.06 4.55 9.89
C THR A 26 -15.83 4.74 10.78
N PHE A 27 -14.74 4.03 10.47
CA PHE A 27 -13.46 4.22 11.15
C PHE A 27 -12.94 5.66 11.02
N VAL A 28 -12.94 6.22 9.80
CA VAL A 28 -12.51 7.61 9.54
C VAL A 28 -13.40 8.59 10.28
N GLU A 29 -14.71 8.38 10.28
CA GLU A 29 -15.68 9.23 10.99
C GLU A 29 -15.36 9.29 12.50
N MET A 30 -15.11 8.13 13.13
CA MET A 30 -14.77 8.06 14.55
C MET A 30 -13.42 8.71 14.88
N HIS A 31 -12.46 8.70 13.96
CA HIS A 31 -11.08 9.13 14.25
C HIS A 31 -10.77 10.58 13.85
N VAL A 32 -11.35 11.07 12.77
CA VAL A 32 -11.08 12.41 12.25
C VAL A 32 -12.34 13.24 11.98
N GLY A 33 -13.50 12.60 11.91
CA GLY A 33 -14.80 13.28 11.81
C GLY A 33 -15.60 12.92 10.56
N VAL A 34 -16.92 13.16 10.66
CA VAL A 34 -17.92 12.84 9.63
C VAL A 34 -17.58 13.48 8.28
N LEU A 35 -17.11 14.73 8.29
CA LEU A 35 -16.86 15.48 7.06
C LEU A 35 -15.71 14.87 6.25
N GLN A 36 -14.65 14.43 6.93
CA GLN A 36 -13.51 13.75 6.34
C GLN A 36 -13.93 12.42 5.73
N ALA A 37 -14.74 11.64 6.43
CA ALA A 37 -15.28 10.39 5.91
C ALA A 37 -16.07 10.62 4.61
N LYS A 38 -16.94 11.64 4.57
CA LYS A 38 -17.70 12.00 3.36
C LYS A 38 -16.82 12.46 2.20
N ILE A 39 -15.75 13.21 2.47
CA ILE A 39 -14.78 13.61 1.44
C ILE A 39 -14.10 12.38 0.83
N LEU A 40 -13.71 11.40 1.64
CA LEU A 40 -13.13 10.15 1.15
C LEU A 40 -14.14 9.31 0.38
N GLN A 41 -15.37 9.21 0.88
CA GLN A 41 -16.46 8.48 0.23
C GLN A 41 -16.80 9.06 -1.15
N PHE A 42 -16.85 10.39 -1.27
CA PHE A 42 -17.09 11.06 -2.55
C PHE A 42 -16.03 10.71 -3.61
N GLN A 43 -14.78 10.51 -3.18
CA GLN A 43 -13.65 10.14 -4.05
C GLN A 43 -13.48 8.63 -4.20
N LEU A 44 -14.35 7.82 -3.62
CA LEU A 44 -14.25 6.35 -3.61
C LEU A 44 -12.94 5.82 -2.98
N ILE A 45 -12.31 6.60 -2.09
CA ILE A 45 -11.16 6.17 -1.29
C ILE A 45 -11.69 5.26 -0.19
N SER A 46 -11.72 3.96 -0.46
CA SER A 46 -12.51 2.99 0.32
C SER A 46 -11.71 2.16 1.31
N ASP A 47 -10.40 2.37 1.41
CA ASP A 47 -9.55 1.70 2.39
C ASP A 47 -8.30 2.50 2.77
N ALA A 48 -7.60 2.02 3.79
CA ALA A 48 -6.41 2.66 4.33
C ALA A 48 -5.23 2.69 3.36
N THR A 49 -5.09 1.69 2.47
CA THR A 49 -4.01 1.60 1.49
C THR A 49 -4.18 2.71 0.44
N ILE A 50 -5.36 2.79 -0.17
CA ILE A 50 -5.70 3.83 -1.16
C ILE A 50 -5.55 5.22 -0.53
N PHE A 51 -6.02 5.39 0.72
CA PHE A 51 -5.88 6.66 1.42
C PHE A 51 -4.41 7.06 1.67
N ILE A 52 -3.54 6.11 1.97
CA ILE A 52 -2.10 6.36 2.13
C ILE A 52 -1.46 6.74 0.79
N GLU A 53 -1.88 6.14 -0.31
CA GLU A 53 -1.35 6.45 -1.64
C GLU A 53 -1.88 7.78 -2.19
N CYS A 54 -3.09 8.18 -1.80
CA CYS A 54 -3.69 9.46 -2.18
C CYS A 54 -2.83 10.64 -1.72
N HIS A 55 -2.40 11.48 -2.65
CA HIS A 55 -1.51 12.63 -2.37
C HIS A 55 -2.21 13.68 -1.49
N ASP A 56 -3.35 14.19 -1.93
CA ASP A 56 -4.17 15.15 -1.19
C ASP A 56 -5.67 14.83 -1.32
N PRO A 57 -6.30 14.23 -0.31
CA PRO A 57 -7.73 13.94 -0.32
C PRO A 57 -8.63 15.18 -0.38
N THR A 58 -8.09 16.39 -0.20
CA THR A 58 -8.87 17.63 -0.22
C THR A 58 -8.87 18.32 -1.59
N GLU A 59 -8.06 17.85 -2.54
CA GLU A 59 -7.94 18.40 -3.89
C GLU A 59 -9.29 18.39 -4.64
N ILE A 60 -10.12 17.38 -4.39
CA ILE A 60 -11.47 17.29 -4.97
C ILE A 60 -12.33 18.53 -4.68
N LEU A 61 -12.10 19.23 -3.56
CA LEU A 61 -12.84 20.43 -3.18
C LEU A 61 -12.48 21.64 -4.04
N GLN A 62 -11.51 21.55 -4.95
CA GLN A 62 -11.18 22.65 -5.86
C GLN A 62 -12.09 22.64 -7.11
N TYR A 63 -12.69 21.51 -7.47
CA TYR A 63 -13.51 21.40 -8.69
C TYR A 63 -14.88 22.04 -8.56
N ASN A 64 -15.33 22.73 -9.61
CA ASN A 64 -16.66 23.31 -9.70
C ASN A 64 -17.68 22.26 -10.15
N SER A 65 -18.36 21.64 -9.18
CA SER A 65 -19.40 20.65 -9.41
C SER A 65 -20.55 20.87 -8.44
N GLU A 66 -21.78 20.79 -8.95
CA GLU A 66 -22.99 20.90 -8.13
C GLU A 66 -23.02 19.83 -7.03
N LYS A 67 -22.54 18.61 -7.36
CA LYS A 67 -22.45 17.48 -6.42
C LYS A 67 -21.50 17.73 -5.25
N LEU A 68 -20.57 18.68 -5.38
CA LEU A 68 -19.62 19.07 -4.34
C LEU A 68 -20.09 20.26 -3.51
N THR A 69 -21.21 20.91 -3.86
CA THR A 69 -21.65 22.15 -3.21
C THR A 69 -21.84 21.99 -1.71
N ASP A 70 -22.55 20.94 -1.27
CA ASP A 70 -22.78 20.67 0.16
C ASP A 70 -21.47 20.39 0.92
N LEU A 71 -20.56 19.63 0.32
CA LEU A 71 -19.24 19.35 0.90
C LEU A 71 -18.39 20.62 1.00
N LYS A 72 -18.36 21.45 -0.05
CA LYS A 72 -17.65 22.72 -0.08
C LYS A 72 -18.16 23.68 0.98
N GLN A 73 -19.48 23.81 1.14
CA GLN A 73 -20.07 24.69 2.16
C GLN A 73 -19.66 24.31 3.59
N LYS A 74 -19.37 23.03 3.84
CA LYS A 74 -18.96 22.52 5.15
C LYS A 74 -17.44 22.51 5.34
N ALA A 75 -16.68 22.31 4.27
CA ALA A 75 -15.23 22.11 4.33
C ALA A 75 -14.39 23.33 3.91
N CYS A 76 -14.98 24.32 3.23
CA CYS A 76 -14.32 25.55 2.79
C CYS A 76 -14.93 26.80 3.43
N LEU A 77 -14.13 27.85 3.51
CA LEU A 77 -14.59 29.23 3.50
C LEU A 77 -14.67 29.70 2.04
N ILE A 78 -15.86 30.11 1.60
CA ILE A 78 -16.04 30.71 0.28
C ILE A 78 -15.93 32.24 0.42
N THR A 79 -14.95 32.82 -0.24
CA THR A 79 -14.71 34.27 -0.21
C THR A 79 -15.61 35.01 -1.21
N ASN A 80 -15.73 36.34 -1.07
CA ASN A 80 -16.58 37.17 -1.93
C ASN A 80 -16.22 37.12 -3.43
N ASN A 81 -14.98 36.76 -3.76
CA ASN A 81 -14.50 36.56 -5.13
C ASN A 81 -14.67 35.10 -5.63
N GLY A 82 -15.35 34.24 -4.86
CA GLY A 82 -15.63 32.85 -5.21
C GLY A 82 -14.50 31.85 -4.94
N ALA A 83 -13.40 32.25 -4.28
CA ALA A 83 -12.33 31.31 -3.94
C ALA A 83 -12.76 30.36 -2.80
N CYS A 84 -12.40 29.08 -2.90
CA CYS A 84 -12.61 28.06 -1.87
C CYS A 84 -11.33 27.93 -1.04
N ILE A 85 -11.37 28.35 0.23
CA ILE A 85 -10.27 28.14 1.17
C ILE A 85 -10.63 26.96 2.06
N ILE A 86 -9.96 25.84 1.87
CA ILE A 86 -10.20 24.61 2.65
C ILE A 86 -9.83 24.88 4.12
N LEU A 87 -10.72 24.49 5.04
CA LEU A 87 -10.51 24.69 6.47
C LEU A 87 -9.23 23.97 6.94
N PRO A 88 -8.27 24.67 7.58
CA PRO A 88 -6.99 24.07 7.95
C PRO A 88 -7.10 22.83 8.85
N GLY A 89 -8.15 22.76 9.69
CA GLY A 89 -8.42 21.60 10.53
C GLY A 89 -8.68 20.32 9.75
N ILE A 90 -9.34 20.42 8.59
CA ILE A 90 -9.59 19.26 7.70
C ILE A 90 -8.26 18.74 7.15
N VAL A 91 -7.44 19.62 6.58
CA VAL A 91 -6.12 19.27 6.05
C VAL A 91 -5.22 18.66 7.14
N ALA A 92 -5.19 19.27 8.33
CA ALA A 92 -4.40 18.78 9.45
C ALA A 92 -4.86 17.39 9.92
N SER A 93 -6.17 17.15 9.99
CA SER A 93 -6.73 15.87 10.42
C SER A 93 -6.38 14.72 9.46
N PHE A 94 -6.47 14.93 8.13
CA PHE A 94 -6.04 13.93 7.15
C PHE A 94 -4.55 13.65 7.24
N LYS A 95 -3.71 14.68 7.35
CA LYS A 95 -2.26 14.53 7.54
C LYS A 95 -1.94 13.73 8.81
N MET A 96 -2.65 14.01 9.90
CA MET A 96 -2.48 13.30 11.16
C MET A 96 -2.87 11.83 11.02
N LEU A 97 -4.05 11.53 10.45
CA LEU A 97 -4.50 10.15 10.22
C LEU A 97 -3.50 9.39 9.34
N LYS A 98 -3.06 9.98 8.23
CA LYS A 98 -2.07 9.36 7.34
C LYS A 98 -0.76 9.04 8.07
N LYS A 99 -0.27 9.97 8.90
CA LYS A 99 0.91 9.75 9.74
C LYS A 99 0.70 8.64 10.77
N CYS A 100 -0.49 8.56 11.39
CA CYS A 100 -0.86 7.48 12.30
C CYS A 100 -0.83 6.11 11.61
N LEU A 101 -1.44 6.00 10.42
CA LEU A 101 -1.49 4.76 9.65
C LEU A 101 -0.08 4.31 9.21
N LEU A 102 0.72 5.22 8.67
CA LEU A 102 2.11 4.93 8.27
C LEU A 102 2.96 4.45 9.45
N LYS A 103 2.86 5.12 10.60
CA LYS A 103 3.58 4.70 11.81
C LYS A 103 3.16 3.31 12.28
N LYS A 104 1.89 2.95 12.14
CA LYS A 104 1.39 1.62 12.49
C LYS A 104 1.99 0.53 11.58
N ILE A 105 2.11 0.79 10.27
CA ILE A 105 2.80 -0.10 9.33
C ILE A 105 4.25 -0.34 9.77
N GLU A 106 4.96 0.72 10.16
CA GLU A 106 6.33 0.60 10.67
C GLU A 106 6.41 -0.23 11.95
N GLU A 107 5.46 -0.06 12.88
CA GLU A 107 5.39 -0.82 14.13
C GLU A 107 5.13 -2.30 13.88
N ASP A 108 4.19 -2.64 13.00
CA ASP A 108 3.86 -4.03 12.66
C ASP A 108 5.02 -4.70 11.91
N ASN A 109 5.69 -3.98 11.01
CA ASN A 109 6.92 -4.46 10.35
C ASN A 109 8.05 -4.72 11.35
N LYS A 110 8.23 -3.87 12.36
CA LYS A 110 9.23 -4.08 13.43
C LYS A 110 8.90 -5.30 14.30
N ARG A 111 7.62 -5.49 14.65
CA ARG A 111 7.16 -6.67 15.41
C ARG A 111 7.42 -7.97 14.66
N ASN A 112 7.12 -8.00 13.37
CA ASN A 112 7.35 -9.18 12.53
C ASN A 112 8.85 -9.53 12.43
N ARG A 113 9.73 -8.53 12.35
CA ARG A 113 11.19 -8.75 12.38
C ARG A 113 11.67 -9.33 13.71
N ASN A 114 11.18 -8.82 14.84
CA ASN A 114 11.60 -9.30 16.16
C ASN A 114 11.11 -10.72 16.45
N ASN A 115 9.92 -11.10 15.97
CA ASN A 115 9.38 -12.45 16.14
C ASN A 115 10.17 -13.51 15.36
N MET A 116 10.77 -13.16 14.22
CA MET A 116 11.68 -14.06 13.50
C MET A 116 12.98 -14.34 14.26
N VAL A 117 13.50 -13.36 15.03
CA VAL A 117 14.76 -13.51 15.77
C VAL A 117 14.60 -14.36 17.03
N ASN A 118 13.46 -14.25 17.73
CA ASN A 118 13.23 -14.95 19.01
C ASN A 118 12.69 -16.39 18.90
N SER A 119 12.38 -16.88 17.70
CA SER A 119 11.94 -18.27 17.50
C SER A 119 13.11 -19.27 17.37
N SER A 120 14.33 -18.84 17.70
CA SER A 120 15.53 -19.69 17.68
C SER A 120 15.80 -20.26 19.08
N ALA A 121 15.15 -21.36 19.43
CA ALA A 121 15.62 -22.23 20.52
C ALA A 121 17.00 -22.82 20.13
N PRO A 122 17.91 -23.10 21.08
CA PRO A 122 19.27 -23.55 20.78
C PRO A 122 19.23 -25.02 20.38
N VAL A 123 18.92 -25.30 19.12
CA VAL A 123 19.32 -26.56 18.50
C VAL A 123 20.66 -26.28 17.85
N ALA A 124 21.69 -26.96 18.34
CA ALA A 124 23.01 -26.98 17.73
C ALA A 124 22.90 -27.50 16.30
N ALA A 125 22.65 -26.59 15.36
CA ALA A 125 22.72 -26.83 13.94
C ALA A 125 23.28 -25.56 13.31
N SER A 126 24.54 -25.66 12.91
CA SER A 126 25.23 -24.81 11.95
C SER A 126 24.27 -24.09 10.98
N VAL A 127 23.92 -22.84 11.28
CA VAL A 127 23.23 -21.96 10.33
C VAL A 127 24.30 -21.46 9.36
N THR A 128 24.54 -22.28 8.35
CA THR A 128 25.06 -21.79 7.09
C THR A 128 24.01 -20.80 6.55
N ASN A 129 24.40 -19.54 6.36
CA ASN A 129 23.66 -18.59 5.52
C ASN A 129 23.59 -19.19 4.10
N ARG A 130 22.62 -20.09 3.88
CA ARG A 130 22.41 -20.71 2.58
C ARG A 130 21.80 -19.63 1.71
N ALA A 131 22.62 -19.04 0.84
CA ALA A 131 22.12 -18.25 -0.27
C ALA A 131 20.98 -19.05 -0.92
N LYS A 132 19.78 -18.47 -0.97
CA LYS A 132 18.63 -19.12 -1.63
C LYS A 132 19.01 -19.38 -3.07
N SER A 133 18.69 -20.57 -3.58
CA SER A 133 19.02 -20.92 -4.96
C SER A 133 18.28 -19.97 -5.91
N ILE A 134 18.80 -19.80 -7.13
CA ILE A 134 18.06 -19.17 -8.23
C ILE A 134 16.68 -19.83 -8.39
N ASP A 135 16.59 -21.14 -8.16
CA ASP A 135 15.34 -21.89 -8.23
C ASP A 135 14.32 -21.42 -7.18
N ASP A 136 14.76 -21.11 -5.97
CA ASP A 136 13.89 -20.59 -4.91
C ASP A 136 13.36 -19.20 -5.29
N HIS A 137 14.21 -18.37 -5.87
CA HIS A 137 13.83 -17.05 -6.37
C HIS A 137 12.85 -17.14 -7.55
N ARG A 138 13.11 -18.03 -8.51
CA ARG A 138 12.22 -18.27 -9.65
C ARG A 138 10.86 -18.75 -9.17
N ASN A 139 10.83 -19.75 -8.29
CA ASN A 139 9.58 -20.27 -7.72
C ASN A 139 8.78 -19.19 -6.99
N HIS A 140 9.45 -18.30 -6.25
CA HIS A 140 8.79 -17.19 -5.56
C HIS A 140 8.18 -16.17 -6.53
N ILE A 141 8.90 -15.80 -7.59
CA ILE A 141 8.41 -14.86 -8.62
C ILE A 141 7.22 -15.48 -9.35
N THR A 142 7.33 -16.73 -9.81
CA THR A 142 6.25 -17.47 -10.49
C THR A 142 5.00 -17.59 -9.62
N THR A 143 5.17 -17.87 -8.32
CA THR A 143 4.05 -17.93 -7.36
C THR A 143 3.37 -16.59 -7.21
N THR A 144 4.14 -15.51 -7.08
CA THR A 144 3.63 -14.14 -6.92
C THR A 144 2.84 -13.69 -8.15
N ILE A 145 3.38 -13.92 -9.35
CA ILE A 145 2.69 -13.62 -10.62
C ILE A 145 1.37 -14.39 -10.70
N SER A 146 1.40 -15.69 -10.41
CA SER A 146 0.22 -16.55 -10.46
C SER A 146 -0.86 -16.10 -9.47
N GLN A 147 -0.46 -15.69 -8.26
CA GLN A 147 -1.37 -15.20 -7.25
C GLN A 147 -1.99 -13.86 -7.63
N TRP A 148 -1.18 -12.90 -8.09
CA TRP A 148 -1.67 -11.61 -8.55
C TRP A 148 -2.67 -11.76 -9.69
N PHE A 149 -2.36 -12.61 -10.67
CA PHE A 149 -3.22 -12.89 -11.82
C PHE A 149 -4.56 -13.49 -11.40
N ARG A 150 -4.59 -14.38 -10.40
CA ARG A 150 -5.84 -14.93 -9.86
C ARG A 150 -6.68 -13.86 -9.17
N THR A 151 -6.06 -12.97 -8.41
CA THR A 151 -6.77 -11.91 -7.67
C THR A 151 -7.42 -10.89 -8.59
N HIS A 152 -6.76 -10.53 -9.70
CA HIS A 152 -7.24 -9.47 -10.61
C HIS A 152 -7.90 -10.03 -11.87
N ARG A 153 -8.24 -11.32 -11.89
CA ARG A 153 -8.77 -12.00 -13.08
C ARG A 153 -10.10 -11.41 -13.55
N ASP A 154 -11.02 -11.19 -12.62
CA ASP A 154 -12.37 -10.71 -12.94
C ASP A 154 -12.36 -9.28 -13.49
N GLU A 155 -11.41 -8.46 -13.02
CA GLU A 155 -11.18 -7.09 -13.52
C GLU A 155 -10.67 -7.08 -14.97
N MET A 156 -9.92 -8.11 -15.37
CA MET A 156 -9.33 -8.22 -16.71
C MET A 156 -10.27 -8.87 -17.75
N ASN A 157 -11.49 -9.27 -17.38
CA ASN A 157 -12.45 -9.97 -18.27
C ASN A 157 -11.87 -11.21 -18.97
N LEU A 158 -10.98 -11.95 -18.30
CA LEU A 158 -10.33 -13.12 -18.87
C LEU A 158 -11.20 -14.39 -18.70
N LYS A 159 -11.05 -15.36 -19.61
CA LYS A 159 -11.74 -16.65 -19.52
C LYS A 159 -11.36 -17.38 -18.23
N GLN A 160 -12.30 -18.16 -17.68
CA GLN A 160 -12.18 -18.84 -16.39
C GLN A 160 -10.96 -19.79 -16.31
N ASP A 161 -10.50 -20.29 -17.46
CA ASP A 161 -9.37 -21.22 -17.58
C ASP A 161 -8.05 -20.55 -18.01
N ALA A 162 -8.01 -19.22 -18.13
CA ALA A 162 -6.77 -18.54 -18.47
C ALA A 162 -5.75 -18.73 -17.34
N LEU A 163 -4.56 -19.25 -17.67
CA LEU A 163 -3.40 -19.37 -16.80
C LEU A 163 -2.20 -18.78 -17.53
N LEU A 164 -1.35 -18.06 -16.80
CA LEU A 164 -0.08 -17.59 -17.34
C LEU A 164 0.97 -18.70 -17.19
N GLU A 165 1.60 -19.08 -18.29
CA GLU A 165 2.65 -20.10 -18.35
C GLU A 165 4.02 -19.45 -18.59
N GLU A 166 5.01 -19.78 -17.75
CA GLU A 166 6.40 -19.37 -17.98
C GLU A 166 6.93 -20.04 -19.26
N ASN A 167 7.64 -19.27 -20.09
CA ASN A 167 8.10 -19.56 -21.45
C ASN A 167 7.04 -19.52 -22.56
N LYS A 168 5.80 -19.14 -22.24
CA LYS A 168 4.74 -18.90 -23.22
C LYS A 168 4.20 -17.48 -23.13
N ASP A 169 3.79 -17.08 -21.92
CA ASP A 169 3.19 -15.77 -21.67
C ASP A 169 4.19 -14.79 -21.06
N TYR A 170 5.20 -15.30 -20.36
CA TYR A 170 6.31 -14.52 -19.81
C TYR A 170 7.55 -15.39 -19.60
N HIS A 171 8.73 -14.79 -19.42
CA HIS A 171 9.94 -15.49 -18.99
C HIS A 171 10.72 -14.70 -17.94
N ILE A 172 11.44 -15.40 -17.06
CA ILE A 172 12.20 -14.81 -15.97
C ILE A 172 13.70 -14.90 -16.28
N GLU A 173 14.38 -13.75 -16.30
CA GLU A 173 15.82 -13.63 -16.46
C GLU A 173 16.48 -13.23 -15.15
N PHE A 174 17.59 -13.88 -14.80
CA PHE A 174 18.45 -13.47 -13.69
C PHE A 174 19.76 -12.89 -14.23
N LYS A 175 20.16 -11.73 -13.72
CA LYS A 175 21.41 -11.06 -14.07
C LYS A 175 22.33 -10.95 -12.86
N ASN A 176 23.63 -11.10 -13.11
CA ASN A 176 24.70 -10.91 -12.12
C ASN A 176 24.57 -11.81 -10.88
N VAL A 177 24.25 -13.09 -11.09
CA VAL A 177 24.07 -14.13 -10.05
C VAL A 177 25.27 -14.28 -9.09
N ASN A 178 26.44 -13.76 -9.47
CA ASN A 178 27.67 -13.88 -8.68
C ASN A 178 28.14 -12.57 -8.03
N ASN A 179 27.40 -11.47 -8.16
CA ASN A 179 27.78 -10.15 -7.64
C ASN A 179 26.71 -9.58 -6.69
N SER A 180 27.08 -8.60 -5.87
CA SER A 180 26.16 -7.88 -4.98
C SER A 180 25.01 -7.12 -5.68
N ASN A 181 25.05 -7.05 -7.01
CA ASN A 181 24.04 -6.39 -7.86
C ASN A 181 23.19 -7.42 -8.63
N GLU A 182 22.87 -8.51 -7.95
CA GLU A 182 21.86 -9.48 -8.35
C GLU A 182 20.54 -8.77 -8.70
N SER A 183 20.01 -9.03 -9.90
CA SER A 183 18.72 -8.51 -10.34
C SER A 183 17.96 -9.59 -11.11
N ALA A 184 16.64 -9.59 -11.00
CA ALA A 184 15.78 -10.42 -11.82
C ALA A 184 14.96 -9.53 -12.74
N ALA A 185 14.48 -10.07 -13.86
CA ALA A 185 13.52 -9.40 -14.70
C ALA A 185 12.45 -10.36 -15.17
N VAL A 186 11.21 -9.88 -15.19
CA VAL A 186 10.07 -10.57 -15.78
C VAL A 186 9.82 -9.91 -17.13
N ILE A 187 9.82 -10.71 -18.20
CA ILE A 187 9.60 -10.25 -19.56
C ILE A 187 8.30 -10.88 -20.05
N CYS A 188 7.34 -10.04 -20.41
CA CYS A 188 6.07 -10.48 -20.99
C CYS A 188 6.30 -10.98 -22.42
N GLY A 189 5.43 -11.87 -22.92
CA GLY A 189 5.45 -12.36 -24.30
C GLY A 189 5.32 -11.26 -25.36
N CYS A 190 4.83 -10.07 -24.99
CA CYS A 190 4.82 -8.88 -25.85
C CYS A 190 6.16 -8.11 -25.87
N GLY A 191 7.15 -8.52 -25.08
CA GLY A 191 8.47 -7.89 -24.96
C GLY A 191 8.59 -6.82 -23.87
N THR A 192 7.50 -6.44 -23.19
CA THR A 192 7.57 -5.51 -22.05
C THR A 192 8.34 -6.14 -20.89
N LYS A 193 9.23 -5.35 -20.27
CA LYS A 193 10.17 -5.81 -19.24
C LYS A 193 9.97 -5.07 -17.93
N ALA A 194 9.74 -5.82 -16.85
CA ALA A 194 9.77 -5.33 -15.47
C ALA A 194 11.03 -5.83 -14.78
N THR A 195 11.81 -4.92 -14.17
CA THR A 195 13.03 -5.27 -13.44
C THR A 195 12.74 -5.34 -11.96
N LEU A 196 13.14 -6.43 -11.33
CA LEU A 196 12.99 -6.70 -9.91
C LEU A 196 14.34 -6.52 -9.21
N SER A 197 14.32 -5.83 -8.08
CA SER A 197 15.52 -5.58 -7.28
C SER A 197 15.50 -6.41 -6.00
N ARG A 198 16.68 -6.89 -5.58
CA ARG A 198 16.78 -7.68 -4.35
C ARG A 198 16.57 -6.75 -3.16
N VAL A 199 15.50 -6.97 -2.39
CA VAL A 199 15.26 -6.22 -1.17
C VAL A 199 16.06 -6.87 -0.05
N ASN A 200 17.05 -6.14 0.48
CA ASN A 200 18.06 -6.62 1.43
C ASN A 200 17.50 -7.31 2.70
N ASN A 201 16.21 -7.14 2.99
CA ASN A 201 15.58 -7.69 4.20
C ASN A 201 14.78 -8.99 4.00
N THR A 202 14.39 -9.36 2.77
CA THR A 202 13.55 -10.55 2.51
C THR A 202 14.32 -11.69 1.84
N GLY A 203 15.46 -11.34 1.20
CA GLY A 203 16.19 -12.27 0.37
C GLY A 203 15.37 -12.77 -0.82
N TYR A 204 14.38 -11.99 -1.29
CA TYR A 204 13.63 -12.22 -2.53
C TYR A 204 13.67 -10.96 -3.41
N TYR A 205 13.43 -11.14 -4.72
CA TYR A 205 13.29 -10.04 -5.67
C TYR A 205 11.87 -9.47 -5.57
N GLN A 206 11.75 -8.14 -5.54
CA GLN A 206 10.49 -7.40 -5.60
C GLN A 206 10.52 -6.38 -6.72
#